data_AF-A0A452IZL1-F1
#
_entry.id   AF-A0A452IZL1-F1
#
_cell.length_a   1.000
_cell.length_b   1.000
_cell.length_c   1.000
_cell.angle_alpha   90.00
_cell.angle_beta   90.00
_cell.angle_gamma   90.00
#
_symmetry.space_group_name_H-M   'P 1'
#
loop_
_entity.id
_entity.type
_entity.pdbx_description
1 polymer ?
#
loop_
_entity_poly.entity_id
_entity_poly.type
_entity_poly.pdbx_seq_one_letter_code
_entity_poly.pdbx_strand_id
1 'polypeptide(L)'
;MKPCEEEGPGAAAGGDPWKECMEVAVQLARRAGQIIKKALTEEKHVSTKTSAADLVTETDNFVENVIISALKEKFPSHRFIGEESTAAGSKCVLTDSPTWIIDPIDGTCNFVHRFPTVAVSIGFAVNQELEFGVIYHCTEERLYTGRRGQGAFCNEKRLQVSKETDKSKALILTEIGPKRDPETLKLFLGNMESLLKAKVHGIRVIGSSTLALCHLASGAADAYYQFGLHCWDLAAATVIIREAGGIVIDTSV
;
A
#
# COMPACT_ATOMS: atom_id res chain seq x y z
N MET A 1 32.15 -31.88 -43.58
CA MET A 1 30.76 -31.66 -43.11
C MET A 1 30.82 -31.21 -41.65
N LYS A 2 30.59 -29.92 -41.40
CA LYS A 2 30.22 -29.38 -40.09
C LYS A 2 28.79 -28.83 -40.26
N PRO A 3 27.85 -29.09 -39.34
CA PRO A 3 26.49 -28.58 -39.49
C PRO A 3 26.47 -27.07 -39.27
N CYS A 4 25.70 -26.36 -40.09
CA CYS A 4 25.27 -24.99 -39.81
C CYS A 4 24.41 -25.01 -38.54
N GLU A 5 24.78 -24.22 -37.55
CA GLU A 5 23.89 -23.86 -36.46
C GLU A 5 22.93 -22.79 -37.01
N GLU A 6 21.64 -23.14 -37.07
CA GLU A 6 20.57 -22.18 -37.31
C GLU A 6 20.45 -21.29 -36.07
N GLU A 7 20.85 -20.02 -36.22
CA GLU A 7 20.52 -18.98 -35.25
C GLU A 7 18.99 -18.81 -35.22
N GLY A 8 18.38 -19.23 -34.12
CA GLY A 8 16.96 -19.01 -33.84
C GLY A 8 16.63 -17.51 -33.80
N PRO A 9 15.36 -17.14 -34.06
CA PRO A 9 14.95 -15.76 -34.18
C PRO A 9 15.18 -15.04 -32.85
N GLY A 10 15.97 -13.97 -32.91
CA GLY A 10 16.32 -13.12 -31.78
C GLY A 10 15.10 -12.69 -30.98
N ALA A 11 15.22 -12.79 -29.65
CA ALA A 11 14.26 -12.22 -28.72
C ALA A 11 14.06 -10.74 -29.07
N ALA A 12 12.86 -10.40 -29.52
CA ALA A 12 12.45 -9.02 -29.70
C ALA A 12 12.68 -8.27 -28.38
N ALA A 13 13.34 -7.12 -28.46
CA ALA A 13 13.48 -6.18 -27.35
C ALA A 13 12.08 -5.69 -26.94
N GLY A 14 11.40 -6.45 -26.08
CA GLY A 14 10.07 -6.14 -25.58
C GLY A 14 10.15 -4.98 -24.59
N GLY A 15 9.58 -3.83 -24.95
CA GLY A 15 9.41 -2.72 -24.01
C GLY A 15 8.59 -3.13 -22.80
N ASP A 16 8.76 -2.44 -21.67
CA ASP A 16 7.98 -2.68 -20.44
C ASP A 16 6.49 -2.40 -20.70
N PRO A 17 5.62 -3.44 -20.78
CA PRO A 17 4.23 -3.27 -21.18
C PRO A 17 3.40 -2.52 -20.14
N TRP A 18 3.88 -2.41 -18.91
CA TRP A 18 3.14 -1.77 -17.80
C TRP A 18 3.71 -0.41 -17.40
N LYS A 19 4.69 0.11 -18.14
CA LYS A 19 5.28 1.43 -17.90
C LYS A 19 4.21 2.53 -17.93
N GLU A 20 3.38 2.56 -18.97
CA GLU A 20 2.32 3.55 -19.11
C GLU A 20 1.29 3.45 -17.97
N CYS A 21 0.96 2.23 -17.54
CA CYS A 21 0.06 1.99 -16.41
C CYS A 21 0.62 2.63 -15.13
N MET A 22 1.92 2.44 -14.86
CA MET A 22 2.58 3.02 -13.69
C MET A 22 2.64 4.56 -13.76
N GLU A 23 2.94 5.13 -14.92
CA GLU A 23 2.96 6.59 -15.12
C GLU A 23 1.58 7.21 -14.82
N VAL A 24 0.51 6.57 -15.29
CA VAL A 24 -0.87 6.99 -15.00
C VAL A 24 -1.18 6.86 -13.51
N ALA A 25 -0.78 5.76 -12.86
CA ALA A 25 -0.96 5.58 -11.42
C ALA A 25 -0.29 6.68 -10.60
N VAL A 26 0.95 7.07 -10.97
CA VAL A 26 1.67 8.17 -10.33
C VAL A 26 0.92 9.50 -10.48
N GLN A 27 0.42 9.81 -11.68
CA GLN A 27 -0.35 11.03 -11.92
C GLN A 27 -1.64 11.06 -11.10
N LEU A 28 -2.35 9.93 -11.03
CA LEU A 28 -3.59 9.81 -10.28
C LEU A 28 -3.37 9.87 -8.77
N ALA A 29 -2.34 9.20 -8.24
CA ALA A 29 -2.00 9.27 -6.81
C ALA A 29 -1.65 10.70 -6.38
N ARG A 30 -0.89 11.45 -7.20
CA ARG A 30 -0.61 12.86 -6.95
C ARG A 30 -1.88 13.71 -6.97
N ARG A 31 -2.75 13.52 -7.99
CA ARG A 31 -4.03 14.24 -8.11
C ARG A 31 -4.93 13.97 -6.91
N ALA A 32 -5.10 12.71 -6.53
CA ALA A 32 -5.85 12.29 -5.35
C ALA A 32 -5.27 12.90 -4.07
N GLY A 33 -3.95 12.88 -3.91
CA GLY A 33 -3.28 13.50 -2.78
C GLY A 33 -3.54 15.01 -2.64
N GLN A 34 -3.62 15.75 -3.76
CA GLN A 34 -3.97 17.17 -3.73
C GLN A 34 -5.43 17.40 -3.32
N ILE A 35 -6.36 16.53 -3.75
CA ILE A 35 -7.76 16.56 -3.31
C ILE A 35 -7.83 16.35 -1.80
N ILE A 36 -7.17 15.31 -1.29
CA ILE A 36 -7.14 14.97 0.15
C ILE A 36 -6.49 16.10 0.97
N LYS A 37 -5.37 16.65 0.49
CA LYS A 37 -4.66 17.74 1.17
C LYS A 37 -5.54 18.98 1.34
N LYS A 38 -6.37 19.29 0.34
CA LYS A 38 -7.37 20.36 0.45
C LYS A 38 -8.47 20.00 1.47
N ALA A 39 -9.06 18.81 1.34
CA ALA A 39 -10.15 18.33 2.19
C ALA A 39 -9.75 18.18 3.67
N LEU A 40 -8.45 17.96 3.97
CA LEU A 40 -7.93 17.95 5.35
C LEU A 40 -8.29 19.23 6.12
N THR A 41 -8.27 20.38 5.45
CA THR A 41 -8.55 21.69 6.07
C THR A 41 -10.04 22.03 6.18
N GLU A 42 -10.89 21.30 5.46
CA GLU A 42 -12.33 21.54 5.36
C GLU A 42 -13.11 20.76 6.45
N GLU A 43 -14.40 21.10 6.59
CA GLU A 43 -15.37 20.29 7.33
C GLU A 43 -15.66 18.99 6.55
N LYS A 44 -15.95 17.90 7.26
CA LYS A 44 -16.07 16.55 6.67
C LYS A 44 -17.34 15.88 7.15
N HIS A 45 -18.03 15.18 6.26
CA HIS A 45 -19.15 14.31 6.60
C HIS A 45 -18.65 12.90 6.94
N VAL A 46 -18.47 12.65 8.24
CA VAL A 46 -17.97 11.38 8.74
C VAL A 46 -19.11 10.38 8.96
N SER A 47 -18.95 9.18 8.42
CA SER A 47 -19.80 8.02 8.67
C SER A 47 -18.97 6.85 9.24
N THR A 48 -19.65 5.81 9.71
CA THR A 48 -19.01 4.57 10.20
C THR A 48 -19.34 3.39 9.31
N LYS A 49 -18.40 2.44 9.18
CA LYS A 49 -18.55 1.18 8.43
C LYS A 49 -18.86 0.03 9.41
N THR A 50 -17.86 -0.78 9.79
CA THR A 50 -18.08 -2.00 10.59
C THR A 50 -18.01 -1.77 12.11
N SER A 51 -17.44 -0.66 12.56
CA SER A 51 -17.30 -0.31 13.98
C SER A 51 -17.25 1.21 14.17
N ALA A 52 -17.35 1.68 15.42
CA ALA A 52 -17.22 3.11 15.75
C ALA A 52 -15.82 3.69 15.44
N ALA A 53 -14.82 2.84 15.23
CA ALA A 53 -13.46 3.24 14.85
C ALA A 53 -13.16 3.01 13.36
N ASP A 54 -14.11 2.44 12.62
CA ASP A 54 -14.03 2.18 11.18
C ASP A 54 -14.77 3.29 10.45
N LEU A 55 -14.04 4.35 10.09
CA LEU A 55 -14.60 5.60 9.59
C LEU A 55 -14.53 5.67 8.07
N VAL A 56 -15.45 6.43 7.48
CA VAL A 56 -15.46 6.79 6.07
C VAL A 56 -15.94 8.22 5.91
N THR A 57 -15.44 8.93 4.90
CA THR A 57 -15.95 10.24 4.51
C THR A 57 -16.41 10.26 3.06
N GLU A 58 -17.09 11.33 2.69
CA GLU A 58 -17.40 11.65 1.29
C GLU A 58 -16.13 11.79 0.43
N THR A 59 -14.99 12.12 1.05
CA THR A 59 -13.71 12.29 0.35
C THR A 59 -13.15 10.94 -0.10
N ASP A 60 -13.24 9.90 0.72
CA ASP A 60 -12.80 8.53 0.40
C ASP A 60 -13.50 8.04 -0.88
N ASN A 61 -14.83 8.13 -0.90
CA ASN A 61 -15.67 7.76 -2.04
C ASN A 61 -15.37 8.61 -3.28
N PHE A 62 -15.19 9.92 -3.12
CA PHE A 62 -14.89 10.81 -4.23
C PHE A 62 -13.52 10.50 -4.87
N VAL A 63 -12.49 10.29 -4.04
CA VAL A 63 -11.14 9.98 -4.50
C VAL A 63 -11.11 8.63 -5.23
N GLU A 64 -11.76 7.60 -4.68
CA GLU A 64 -11.82 6.29 -5.33
C GLU A 64 -12.47 6.40 -6.72
N ASN A 65 -13.60 7.11 -6.81
CA ASN A 65 -14.29 7.33 -8.08
C ASN A 65 -13.43 8.09 -9.09
N VAL A 66 -12.66 9.10 -8.66
CA VAL A 66 -11.72 9.83 -9.54
C VAL A 66 -10.65 8.89 -10.10
N ILE A 67 -10.07 8.04 -9.27
CA ILE A 67 -9.03 7.09 -9.68
C ILE A 67 -9.61 6.03 -10.62
N ILE A 68 -10.68 5.33 -10.20
CA ILE A 68 -11.28 4.24 -10.97
C ILE A 68 -11.83 4.74 -12.31
N SER A 69 -12.50 5.89 -12.35
CA SER A 69 -13.08 6.40 -13.60
C SER A 69 -12.01 6.73 -14.64
N ALA A 70 -10.93 7.39 -14.21
CA ALA A 70 -9.81 7.72 -15.10
C ALA A 70 -9.08 6.47 -15.61
N LEU A 71 -8.87 5.48 -14.73
CA LEU A 71 -8.27 4.20 -15.12
C LEU A 71 -9.17 3.39 -16.05
N LYS A 72 -10.49 3.38 -15.82
CA LYS A 72 -11.45 2.66 -16.64
C LYS A 72 -11.61 3.28 -18.03
N GLU A 73 -11.54 4.60 -18.14
CA GLU A 73 -11.52 5.31 -19.43
C GLU A 73 -10.28 4.91 -20.25
N LYS A 74 -9.11 4.89 -19.61
CA LYS A 74 -7.84 4.61 -20.29
C LYS A 74 -7.58 3.12 -20.53
N PHE A 75 -8.02 2.26 -19.60
CA PHE A 75 -7.79 0.82 -19.60
C PHE A 75 -9.11 0.05 -19.39
N PRO A 76 -10.03 0.08 -20.37
CA PRO A 76 -11.40 -0.42 -20.20
C PRO A 76 -11.52 -1.93 -19.97
N SER A 77 -10.48 -2.71 -20.30
CA SER A 77 -10.42 -4.15 -20.06
C SER A 77 -9.88 -4.53 -18.67
N HIS A 78 -9.33 -3.57 -17.92
CA HIS A 78 -8.75 -3.84 -16.61
C HIS A 78 -9.83 -3.99 -15.53
N ARG A 79 -9.48 -4.69 -14.45
CA ARG A 79 -10.33 -4.93 -13.29
C ARG A 79 -9.93 -4.03 -12.13
N PHE A 80 -10.81 -3.95 -11.13
CA PHE A 80 -10.63 -3.08 -9.97
C PHE A 80 -11.00 -3.83 -8.68
N ILE A 81 -10.20 -3.62 -7.64
CA ILE A 81 -10.50 -3.94 -6.25
C ILE A 81 -10.26 -2.64 -5.47
N GLY A 82 -11.33 -1.94 -5.11
CA GLY A 82 -11.29 -0.73 -4.29
C GLY A 82 -11.88 -1.00 -2.92
N GLU A 83 -11.36 -0.36 -1.88
CA GLU A 83 -11.91 -0.44 -0.53
C GLU A 83 -13.40 -0.05 -0.49
N GLU A 84 -13.73 1.13 -0.98
CA GLU A 84 -15.09 1.68 -0.88
C GLU A 84 -16.04 0.97 -1.83
N SER A 85 -15.56 0.61 -3.02
CA SER A 85 -16.29 -0.26 -3.94
C SER A 85 -16.63 -1.61 -3.33
N THR A 86 -15.72 -2.21 -2.54
CA THR A 86 -15.95 -3.47 -1.84
C THR A 86 -16.97 -3.29 -0.72
N ALA A 87 -16.88 -2.20 0.05
CA ALA A 87 -17.88 -1.83 1.06
C ALA A 87 -19.27 -1.62 0.45
N ALA A 88 -19.34 -1.12 -0.79
CA ALA A 88 -20.57 -0.97 -1.58
C ALA A 88 -21.07 -2.26 -2.27
N GLY A 89 -20.41 -3.41 -2.03
CA GLY A 89 -20.84 -4.73 -2.50
C GLY A 89 -20.13 -5.25 -3.75
N SER A 90 -19.09 -4.57 -4.24
CA SER A 90 -18.23 -5.11 -5.30
C SER A 90 -17.45 -6.32 -4.80
N LYS A 91 -17.20 -7.28 -5.70
CA LYS A 91 -16.46 -8.50 -5.37
C LYS A 91 -14.96 -8.21 -5.22
N CYS A 92 -14.39 -8.55 -4.07
CA CYS A 92 -12.94 -8.60 -3.86
C CYS A 92 -12.40 -9.95 -4.34
N VAL A 93 -12.12 -10.07 -5.64
CA VAL A 93 -11.58 -11.29 -6.27
C VAL A 93 -10.46 -10.92 -7.23
N LEU A 94 -9.26 -11.42 -6.95
CA LEU A 94 -8.10 -11.28 -7.82
C LEU A 94 -8.08 -12.39 -8.87
N THR A 95 -7.99 -12.02 -10.15
CA THR A 95 -7.91 -12.95 -11.29
C THR A 95 -6.62 -12.73 -12.07
N ASP A 96 -6.44 -13.45 -13.17
CA ASP A 96 -5.27 -13.26 -14.03
C ASP A 96 -5.28 -11.95 -14.82
N SER A 97 -6.45 -11.31 -14.93
CA SER A 97 -6.59 -10.04 -15.64
C SER A 97 -5.84 -8.91 -14.93
N PRO A 98 -5.29 -7.94 -15.68
CA PRO A 98 -4.75 -6.72 -15.10
C PRO A 98 -5.74 -6.08 -14.13
N THR A 99 -5.33 -5.95 -12.87
CA THR A 99 -6.20 -5.52 -11.77
C THR A 99 -5.55 -4.38 -10.98
N TRP A 100 -6.27 -3.28 -10.83
CA TRP A 100 -5.91 -2.17 -9.97
C TRP A 100 -6.46 -2.41 -8.57
N ILE A 101 -5.62 -2.34 -7.54
CA ILE A 101 -5.97 -2.54 -6.14
C ILE A 101 -5.77 -1.20 -5.42
N ILE A 102 -6.85 -0.59 -4.94
CA ILE A 102 -6.87 0.84 -4.58
C ILE A 102 -7.37 1.00 -3.14
N ASP A 103 -6.59 1.74 -2.36
CA ASP A 103 -7.05 2.40 -1.14
C ASP A 103 -7.05 3.91 -1.42
N PRO A 104 -8.23 4.56 -1.47
CA PRO A 104 -8.32 5.97 -1.77
C PRO A 104 -7.74 6.86 -0.67
N ILE A 105 -7.85 6.45 0.61
CA ILE A 105 -7.37 7.17 1.80
C ILE A 105 -7.00 6.17 2.89
N ASP A 106 -5.77 5.68 2.89
CA ASP A 106 -5.26 4.93 4.05
C ASP A 106 -5.05 5.90 5.21
N GLY A 107 -5.59 5.53 6.36
CA GLY A 107 -5.64 6.38 7.54
C GLY A 107 -6.83 7.34 7.56
N THR A 108 -8.03 6.91 7.17
CA THR A 108 -9.27 7.72 7.26
C THR A 108 -9.50 8.30 8.66
N CYS A 109 -9.18 7.56 9.72
CA CYS A 109 -9.23 8.09 11.10
C CYS A 109 -8.29 9.30 11.28
N ASN A 110 -7.06 9.19 10.78
CA ASN A 110 -6.11 10.31 10.79
C ASN A 110 -6.64 11.48 9.95
N PHE A 111 -7.22 11.21 8.78
CA PHE A 111 -7.82 12.23 7.92
C PHE A 111 -8.95 13.00 8.62
N VAL A 112 -9.86 12.29 9.29
CA VAL A 112 -10.95 12.88 10.07
C VAL A 112 -10.40 13.81 11.17
N HIS A 113 -9.37 13.36 11.87
CA HIS A 113 -8.75 14.11 12.97
C HIS A 113 -7.67 15.12 12.53
N ARG A 114 -7.43 15.28 11.22
CA ARG A 114 -6.36 16.12 10.66
C ARG A 114 -4.96 15.72 11.13
N PHE A 115 -4.76 14.47 11.54
CA PHE A 115 -3.46 13.93 11.88
C PHE A 115 -2.63 13.76 10.59
N PRO A 116 -1.34 14.10 10.59
CA PRO A 116 -0.59 14.31 9.34
C PRO A 116 -0.17 13.03 8.62
N THR A 117 -0.71 11.86 8.95
CA THR A 117 -0.33 10.57 8.35
C THR A 117 -1.50 10.01 7.56
N VAL A 118 -1.57 10.37 6.27
CA VAL A 118 -2.63 9.99 5.34
C VAL A 118 -2.04 9.71 3.96
N ALA A 119 -2.46 8.64 3.31
CA ALA A 119 -1.93 8.24 2.01
C ALA A 119 -2.99 7.78 1.01
N VAL A 120 -2.63 7.86 -0.28
CA VAL A 120 -3.31 7.14 -1.36
C VAL A 120 -2.46 5.92 -1.71
N SER A 121 -3.07 4.74 -1.86
CA SER A 121 -2.39 3.50 -2.27
C SER A 121 -2.96 2.97 -3.59
N ILE A 122 -2.10 2.69 -4.56
CA ILE A 122 -2.47 2.09 -5.84
C ILE A 122 -1.49 0.95 -6.15
N GLY A 123 -1.95 -0.28 -5.99
CA GLY A 123 -1.28 -1.50 -6.45
C GLY A 123 -1.79 -1.94 -7.82
N PHE A 124 -0.94 -2.62 -8.58
CA PHE A 124 -1.30 -3.21 -9.85
C PHE A 124 -0.81 -4.65 -9.94
N ALA A 125 -1.69 -5.56 -10.35
CA ALA A 125 -1.40 -6.97 -10.45
C ALA A 125 -1.79 -7.54 -11.83
N VAL A 126 -1.05 -8.53 -12.30
CA VAL A 126 -1.29 -9.28 -13.54
C VAL A 126 -0.98 -10.75 -13.26
N ASN A 127 -1.81 -11.68 -13.72
CA ASN A 127 -1.65 -13.11 -13.40
C ASN A 127 -1.56 -13.37 -11.89
N GLN A 128 -2.35 -12.63 -11.11
CA GLN A 128 -2.34 -12.64 -9.64
C GLN A 128 -0.99 -12.26 -8.98
N GLU A 129 -0.03 -11.76 -9.76
CA GLU A 129 1.27 -11.30 -9.30
C GLU A 129 1.35 -9.78 -9.29
N LEU A 130 1.90 -9.21 -8.21
CA LEU A 130 2.05 -7.76 -8.07
C LEU A 130 3.18 -7.25 -8.97
N GLU A 131 2.85 -6.26 -9.79
CA GLU A 131 3.69 -5.73 -10.86
C GLU A 131 4.32 -4.38 -10.47
N PHE A 132 3.53 -3.46 -9.90
CA PHE A 132 4.01 -2.20 -9.34
C PHE A 132 3.12 -1.72 -8.20
N GLY A 133 3.67 -0.81 -7.41
CA GLY A 133 2.97 -0.10 -6.35
C GLY A 133 3.30 1.39 -6.35
N VAL A 134 2.28 2.21 -6.11
CA VAL A 134 2.39 3.66 -5.95
C VAL A 134 1.69 4.04 -4.65
N ILE A 135 2.41 4.71 -3.75
CA ILE A 135 1.86 5.26 -2.51
C ILE A 135 2.20 6.73 -2.46
N TYR A 136 1.21 7.58 -2.21
CA TYR A 136 1.43 9.03 -2.08
C TYR A 136 1.05 9.50 -0.68
N HIS A 137 2.03 9.95 0.10
CA HIS A 137 1.81 10.59 1.38
C HIS A 137 1.29 12.02 1.16
N CYS A 138 0.03 12.26 1.49
CA CYS A 138 -0.69 13.47 1.06
C CYS A 138 -0.16 14.76 1.72
N THR A 139 0.23 14.68 2.98
CA THR A 139 0.69 15.80 3.82
C THR A 139 2.16 16.13 3.62
N GLU A 140 3.04 15.13 3.62
CA GLU A 140 4.48 15.30 3.37
C GLU A 140 4.85 15.35 1.88
N GLU A 141 3.90 15.10 0.98
CA GLU A 141 4.09 15.09 -0.48
C GLU A 141 5.22 14.15 -0.93
N ARG A 142 5.28 12.98 -0.28
CA ARG A 142 6.23 11.92 -0.58
C ARG A 142 5.58 10.89 -1.48
N LEU A 143 6.12 10.74 -2.69
CA LEU A 143 5.71 9.71 -3.64
C LEU A 143 6.64 8.51 -3.50
N TYR A 144 6.10 7.40 -3.01
CA TYR A 144 6.75 6.11 -2.99
C TYR A 144 6.32 5.29 -4.20
N THR A 145 7.27 4.67 -4.88
CA THR A 145 7.02 3.84 -6.06
C THR A 145 7.91 2.61 -6.04
N GLY A 146 7.38 1.47 -6.48
CA GLY A 146 8.15 0.25 -6.70
C GLY A 146 7.64 -0.47 -7.94
N ARG A 147 8.54 -1.04 -8.73
CA ARG A 147 8.23 -1.78 -9.96
C ARG A 147 9.08 -3.04 -9.96
N ARG A 148 8.45 -4.21 -10.19
CA ARG A 148 9.13 -5.50 -10.11
C ARG A 148 10.41 -5.51 -10.97
N GLY A 149 11.55 -5.77 -10.34
CA GLY A 149 12.88 -5.82 -10.97
C GLY A 149 13.52 -4.46 -11.28
N GLN A 150 12.91 -3.34 -10.88
CA GLN A 150 13.40 -1.98 -11.20
C GLN A 150 13.76 -1.15 -9.96
N GLY A 151 13.53 -1.67 -8.76
CA GLY A 151 13.78 -1.00 -7.50
C GLY A 151 12.59 -0.20 -6.96
N ALA A 152 12.78 0.28 -5.74
CA ALA A 152 11.85 1.14 -5.03
C ALA A 152 12.45 2.52 -4.79
N PHE A 153 11.60 3.55 -4.81
CA PHE A 153 12.02 4.95 -4.74
C PHE A 153 11.03 5.77 -3.89
N CYS A 154 11.52 6.80 -3.22
CA CYS A 154 10.73 7.87 -2.62
C CYS A 154 11.23 9.22 -3.17
N ASN A 155 10.39 9.94 -3.92
CA ASN A 155 10.78 11.17 -4.62
C ASN A 155 12.12 10.99 -5.36
N GLU A 156 12.19 9.96 -6.22
CA GLU A 156 13.35 9.59 -7.05
C GLU A 156 14.58 9.05 -6.29
N LYS A 157 14.60 9.13 -4.96
CA LYS A 157 15.67 8.54 -4.14
C LYS A 157 15.41 7.07 -3.93
N ARG A 158 16.36 6.22 -4.32
CA ARG A 158 16.27 4.76 -4.12
C ARG A 158 16.11 4.44 -2.63
N LEU A 159 15.20 3.51 -2.35
CA LEU A 159 14.93 2.99 -1.02
C LEU A 159 15.77 1.74 -0.75
N GLN A 160 16.06 1.52 0.54
CA GLN A 160 16.68 0.31 1.04
C GLN A 160 16.18 0.08 2.46
N VAL A 161 15.74 -1.15 2.75
CA VAL A 161 15.38 -1.55 4.12
C VAL A 161 16.59 -1.50 5.05
N SER A 162 16.34 -1.49 6.36
CA SER A 162 17.42 -1.59 7.33
C SER A 162 18.14 -2.95 7.23
N LYS A 163 19.35 -3.03 7.80
CA LYS A 163 20.12 -4.27 7.90
C LYS A 163 20.12 -4.83 9.32
N GLU A 164 19.26 -4.34 10.20
CA GLU A 164 19.23 -4.78 11.59
C GLU A 164 18.71 -6.21 11.69
N THR A 165 19.45 -7.05 12.39
CA THR A 165 19.12 -8.48 12.60
C THR A 165 18.97 -8.82 14.07
N ASP A 166 19.44 -7.95 14.97
CA ASP A 166 19.26 -8.07 16.41
C ASP A 166 17.93 -7.43 16.82
N LYS A 167 16.97 -8.28 17.18
CA LYS A 167 15.64 -7.85 17.63
C LYS A 167 15.69 -6.82 18.76
N SER A 168 16.71 -6.85 19.62
CA SER A 168 16.81 -5.91 20.75
C SER A 168 17.14 -4.47 20.30
N LYS A 169 17.51 -4.30 19.04
CA LYS A 169 17.79 -3.01 18.41
C LYS A 169 16.71 -2.54 17.45
N ALA A 170 15.68 -3.36 17.23
CA ALA A 170 14.64 -3.11 16.26
C ALA A 170 13.64 -2.05 16.73
N LEU A 171 13.23 -1.16 15.83
CA LEU A 171 12.03 -0.34 15.91
C LEU A 171 10.91 -1.00 15.10
N ILE A 172 9.81 -1.34 15.76
CA ILE A 172 8.69 -2.08 15.16
C ILE A 172 7.48 -1.17 15.00
N LEU A 173 6.79 -1.24 13.86
CA LEU A 173 5.51 -0.57 13.64
C LEU A 173 4.36 -1.59 13.69
N THR A 174 3.18 -1.15 14.10
CA THR A 174 1.94 -1.94 14.09
C THR A 174 0.74 -1.00 14.12
N GLU A 175 -0.48 -1.51 13.90
CA GLU A 175 -1.71 -0.76 14.16
C GLU A 175 -2.72 -1.59 14.96
N ILE A 176 -3.63 -0.86 15.62
CA ILE A 176 -4.67 -1.45 16.46
C ILE A 176 -5.75 -2.13 15.60
N GLY A 177 -5.90 -1.72 14.33
CA GLY A 177 -7.02 -2.09 13.47
C GLY A 177 -8.35 -1.45 13.90
N PRO A 178 -9.48 -1.76 13.23
CA PRO A 178 -10.79 -1.17 13.53
C PRO A 178 -11.62 -1.94 14.57
N LYS A 179 -11.30 -3.22 14.83
CA LYS A 179 -12.04 -4.08 15.77
C LYS A 179 -11.76 -3.69 17.22
N ARG A 180 -12.79 -3.66 18.05
CA ARG A 180 -12.73 -3.20 19.46
C ARG A 180 -13.29 -4.22 20.45
N ASP A 181 -13.52 -5.46 20.01
CA ASP A 181 -13.94 -6.51 20.93
C ASP A 181 -12.81 -6.87 21.92
N PRO A 182 -13.14 -7.32 23.15
CA PRO A 182 -12.15 -7.57 24.18
C PRO A 182 -11.05 -8.56 23.79
N GLU A 183 -11.37 -9.59 23.01
CA GLU A 183 -10.40 -10.62 22.60
C GLU A 183 -9.38 -10.06 21.61
N THR A 184 -9.84 -9.29 20.61
CA THR A 184 -8.94 -8.59 19.67
C THR A 184 -8.02 -7.61 20.39
N LEU A 185 -8.55 -6.80 21.33
CA LEU A 185 -7.75 -5.84 22.09
C LEU A 185 -6.72 -6.52 22.98
N LYS A 186 -7.10 -7.63 23.64
CA LYS A 186 -6.21 -8.43 24.47
C LYS A 186 -5.06 -9.03 23.64
N LEU A 187 -5.36 -9.53 22.43
CA LEU A 187 -4.35 -10.05 21.51
C LEU A 187 -3.37 -8.96 21.07
N PHE A 188 -3.90 -7.82 20.64
CA PHE A 188 -3.08 -6.67 20.22
C PHE A 188 -2.11 -6.21 21.33
N LEU A 189 -2.65 -5.97 22.53
CA LEU A 189 -1.84 -5.53 23.68
C LEU A 189 -0.84 -6.60 24.12
N GLY A 190 -1.24 -7.89 24.11
CA GLY A 190 -0.36 -9.00 24.46
C GLY A 190 0.80 -9.18 23.48
N ASN A 191 0.58 -8.96 22.19
CA ASN A 191 1.63 -8.97 21.18
C ASN A 191 2.63 -7.84 21.39
N MET A 192 2.15 -6.62 21.65
CA MET A 192 3.02 -5.48 21.98
C MET A 192 3.83 -5.73 23.26
N GLU A 193 3.18 -6.22 24.32
CA GLU A 193 3.86 -6.56 25.58
C GLU A 193 4.97 -7.59 25.35
N SER A 194 4.71 -8.61 24.53
CA SER A 194 5.68 -9.65 24.19
C SER A 194 6.90 -9.10 23.46
N LEU A 195 6.70 -8.20 22.49
CA LEU A 195 7.78 -7.52 21.77
C LEU A 195 8.61 -6.63 22.70
N LEU A 196 7.95 -5.86 23.58
CA LEU A 196 8.64 -5.02 24.57
C LEU A 196 9.46 -5.85 25.57
N LYS A 197 8.93 -7.00 26.03
CA LYS A 197 9.68 -7.95 26.86
C LYS A 197 10.87 -8.57 26.12
N ALA A 198 10.77 -8.71 24.79
CA ALA A 198 11.89 -9.10 23.93
C ALA A 198 12.94 -7.98 23.72
N LYS A 199 12.76 -6.83 24.38
CA LYS A 199 13.68 -5.68 24.43
C LYS A 199 13.90 -4.97 23.10
N VAL A 200 12.90 -4.98 22.21
CA VAL A 200 12.92 -4.10 21.03
C VAL A 200 13.09 -2.64 21.47
N HIS A 201 13.74 -1.80 20.66
CA HIS A 201 13.96 -0.39 21.00
C HIS A 201 12.65 0.38 21.18
N GLY A 202 11.61 0.00 20.45
CA GLY A 202 10.28 0.55 20.67
C GLY A 202 9.27 0.06 19.67
N ILE A 203 8.02 0.46 19.92
CA ILE A 203 6.89 0.24 19.03
C ILE A 203 6.33 1.60 18.61
N ARG A 204 5.84 1.71 17.37
CA ARG A 204 5.11 2.87 16.85
C ARG A 204 3.76 2.43 16.27
N VAL A 205 2.76 3.27 16.48
CA VAL A 205 1.40 3.14 15.95
C VAL A 205 1.09 4.51 15.36
N ILE A 206 0.94 4.60 14.04
CA ILE A 206 0.91 5.88 13.32
C ILE A 206 -0.43 6.13 12.61
N GLY A 207 -1.36 5.18 12.66
CA GLY A 207 -2.71 5.29 12.12
C GLY A 207 -2.80 5.12 10.60
N SER A 208 -1.77 4.57 9.97
CA SER A 208 -1.73 4.29 8.52
C SER A 208 -0.80 3.12 8.26
N SER A 209 -1.39 1.98 7.91
CA SER A 209 -0.68 0.74 7.61
C SER A 209 0.24 0.90 6.40
N THR A 210 -0.24 1.59 5.38
CA THR A 210 0.47 1.84 4.12
C THR A 210 1.71 2.70 4.37
N LEU A 211 1.61 3.77 5.17
CA LEU A 211 2.77 4.61 5.49
C LEU A 211 3.73 3.94 6.48
N ALA A 212 3.23 3.09 7.38
CA ALA A 212 4.07 2.28 8.25
C ALA A 212 4.97 1.33 7.43
N LEU A 213 4.40 0.70 6.42
CA LEU A 213 5.13 -0.15 5.46
C LEU A 213 6.13 0.65 4.61
N CYS A 214 5.80 1.89 4.22
CA CYS A 214 6.76 2.79 3.57
C CYS A 214 7.95 3.15 4.46
N HIS A 215 7.73 3.35 5.76
CA HIS A 215 8.82 3.58 6.71
C HIS A 215 9.76 2.37 6.79
N LEU A 216 9.22 1.15 6.82
CA LEU A 216 10.00 -0.09 6.70
C LEU A 216 10.81 -0.13 5.41
N ALA A 217 10.17 0.13 4.25
CA ALA A 217 10.85 0.13 2.95
C ALA A 217 12.01 1.14 2.89
N SER A 218 11.90 2.25 3.62
CA SER A 218 12.94 3.28 3.71
C SER A 218 14.05 3.00 4.74
N GLY A 219 13.94 1.91 5.51
CA GLY A 219 14.86 1.59 6.60
C GLY A 219 14.71 2.48 7.84
N ALA A 220 13.63 3.28 7.92
CA ALA A 220 13.30 4.08 9.11
C ALA A 220 12.68 3.24 10.23
N ALA A 221 12.24 2.02 9.90
CA ALA A 221 11.79 0.99 10.81
C ALA A 221 12.33 -0.36 10.36
N ASP A 222 12.41 -1.32 11.29
CA ASP A 222 13.03 -2.62 11.05
C ASP A 222 12.01 -3.73 10.78
N ALA A 223 10.80 -3.58 11.33
CA ALA A 223 9.70 -4.51 11.10
C ALA A 223 8.34 -3.82 11.21
N TYR A 224 7.34 -4.43 10.58
CA TYR A 224 5.94 -4.08 10.75
C TYR A 224 5.11 -5.36 10.83
N TYR A 225 4.12 -5.40 11.73
CA TYR A 225 3.16 -6.48 11.81
C TYR A 225 1.76 -5.94 12.06
N GLN A 226 0.75 -6.58 11.47
CA GLN A 226 -0.65 -6.30 11.78
C GLN A 226 -1.52 -7.48 11.37
N PHE A 227 -2.59 -7.71 12.14
CA PHE A 227 -3.65 -8.65 11.79
C PHE A 227 -4.87 -7.89 11.27
N GLY A 228 -5.52 -8.44 10.24
CA GLY A 228 -6.76 -7.89 9.71
C GLY A 228 -6.60 -6.80 8.65
N LEU A 229 -5.42 -6.70 8.02
CA LEU A 229 -5.25 -5.90 6.82
C LEU A 229 -6.03 -6.49 5.64
N HIS A 230 -6.45 -5.61 4.74
CA HIS A 230 -7.02 -5.94 3.45
C HIS A 230 -5.96 -5.86 2.34
N CYS A 231 -6.30 -6.36 1.16
CA CYS A 231 -5.37 -6.39 0.04
C CYS A 231 -4.96 -5.00 -0.47
N TRP A 232 -5.83 -3.99 -0.34
CA TRP A 232 -5.54 -2.61 -0.74
C TRP A 232 -4.52 -1.91 0.18
N ASP A 233 -4.47 -2.28 1.45
CA ASP A 233 -3.45 -1.81 2.40
C ASP A 233 -2.04 -2.34 2.04
N LEU A 234 -1.98 -3.53 1.42
CA LEU A 234 -0.74 -4.29 1.25
C LEU A 234 -0.19 -4.28 -0.19
N ALA A 235 -1.05 -4.21 -1.20
CA ALA A 235 -0.67 -4.49 -2.60
C ALA A 235 0.47 -3.59 -3.09
N ALA A 236 0.33 -2.27 -2.95
CA ALA A 236 1.35 -1.33 -3.39
C ALA A 236 2.63 -1.44 -2.54
N ALA A 237 2.46 -1.47 -1.21
CA ALA A 237 3.55 -1.52 -0.25
C ALA A 237 4.40 -2.79 -0.40
N THR A 238 3.78 -3.93 -0.72
CA THR A 238 4.48 -5.22 -0.90
C THR A 238 5.50 -5.14 -2.03
N VAL A 239 5.16 -4.52 -3.17
CA VAL A 239 6.12 -4.34 -4.26
C VAL A 239 7.25 -3.42 -3.82
N ILE A 240 6.92 -2.30 -3.18
CA ILE A 240 7.88 -1.31 -2.69
C ILE A 240 8.87 -1.94 -1.70
N ILE A 241 8.39 -2.76 -0.75
CA ILE A 241 9.23 -3.45 0.23
C ILE A 241 10.16 -4.47 -0.44
N ARG A 242 9.62 -5.33 -1.31
CA ARG A 242 10.43 -6.34 -2.02
C ARG A 242 11.54 -5.70 -2.84
N GLU A 243 11.20 -4.63 -3.56
CA GLU A 243 12.15 -3.90 -4.40
C GLU A 243 13.15 -3.04 -3.60
N ALA A 244 12.84 -2.73 -2.33
CA ALA A 244 13.78 -2.13 -1.36
C ALA A 244 14.68 -3.17 -0.66
N GLY A 245 14.51 -4.47 -0.95
CA GLY A 245 15.27 -5.58 -0.39
C GLY A 245 14.69 -6.20 0.88
N GLY A 246 13.44 -5.88 1.22
CA GLY A 246 12.70 -6.47 2.32
C GLY A 246 11.92 -7.73 1.93
N ILE A 247 11.27 -8.35 2.91
CA ILE A 247 10.40 -9.50 2.73
C ILE A 247 9.02 -9.23 3.31
N VAL A 248 8.00 -9.89 2.76
CA VAL A 248 6.63 -9.88 3.26
C VAL A 248 6.22 -11.33 3.43
N ILE A 249 5.84 -11.71 4.64
CA ILE A 249 5.50 -13.08 5.03
C ILE A 249 4.20 -13.10 5.82
N ASP A 250 3.53 -14.25 5.81
CA ASP A 250 2.40 -14.49 6.71
C ASP A 250 2.89 -14.63 8.16
N THR A 251 2.07 -14.21 9.12
CA THR A 251 2.37 -14.29 10.55
C THR A 251 2.46 -15.72 11.11
N SER A 252 2.09 -16.74 10.34
CA SER A 252 2.18 -18.15 10.70
C SER A 252 3.55 -18.78 10.46
N VAL A 253 4.46 -18.09 9.78
CA VAL A 253 5.84 -18.53 9.51
C VAL A 253 6.75 -18.17 10.68
#